data_AF-A0A9E1REX2-F1
#
_entry.id   AF-A0A9E1REX2-F1
#
_cell.length_a   1.000
_cell.length_b   1.000
_cell.length_c   1.000
_cell.angle_alpha   90.00
_cell.angle_beta   90.00
_cell.angle_gamma   90.00
#
_symmetry.space_group_name_H-M   'P 1'
#
loop_
_entity.id
_entity.type
_entity.pdbx_description
1 polymer ?
#
loop_
_entity_poly.entity_id
_entity_poly.type
_entity_poly.pdbx_seq_one_letter_code
_entity_poly.pdbx_strand_id
1 'polypeptide(L)'
;MIDSKALPEFKSYIETLANQLDLFETKVKDTPDIEPGEKGPEEERARILSVLNSYKKKIKDIEQEASGPLCRNGTEPIDLFRVLEGLKVIDKTFIDMKKDIEQIADDQYECKLEIYKQEVFKSADLILASFDFVLPNIRYELSYMEKFYREPGNMGKTVIPELNELVNDLEEHEITLDEFFNGYGSGENKTLGYNVLRMKNGLFSKYQFFDNPPESYKELNDIYYQICKLMEFFLKDKRAEPELGKFYFQIKEMNMLISRMSDIFDTGDFLTSLLKKSKKKYSYVDEVRKSVALLKKFDEIKKSLIVYNEREIKRVQGILEKKLSQDAEKTRINTIMDETWNCIKAGEIHFSRLDMIFSKLLKKNFNIVVREKDAEDITIVITPHHEKKYGRDILNRINIIIQEIDFWYPPNEKQLLFQSIAKTTEKIQADQPLDKKEFLEMMQSYDKSMEKNSRKSYPNKVKELASIYSAFKKLFPGKTQQVKLEKRLMNEKIWEEISEDQDKVKRNIAVLSSDNASMKKNVNKFPFLQVATEHLSQLLYDLSMQMFILFEGVDTRSTTNMTNILSTYNEFRDCPSLWAAFSHYYSKTSMQNLSVNEKIMIELTREPRCQARLKELFKNDD
;
A
#
# COMPACT_ATOMS: atom_id res chain seq x y z
N MET A 1 -2.88 15.53 21.53
CA MET A 1 -1.41 15.65 21.40
C MET A 1 -1.01 17.10 21.60
N ILE A 2 0.23 17.37 21.98
CA ILE A 2 0.75 18.72 22.21
C ILE A 2 1.88 19.07 21.23
N ASP A 3 1.90 20.31 20.75
CA ASP A 3 3.03 20.84 19.97
C ASP A 3 4.22 21.07 20.91
N SER A 4 5.43 20.71 20.48
CA SER A 4 6.65 20.94 21.27
C SER A 4 6.83 22.42 21.64
N LYS A 5 6.31 23.36 20.83
CA LYS A 5 6.32 24.80 21.13
C LYS A 5 5.37 25.20 22.26
N ALA A 6 4.27 24.47 22.45
CA ALA A 6 3.29 24.71 23.51
C ALA A 6 3.66 24.02 24.83
N LEU A 7 4.64 23.11 24.82
CA LEU A 7 5.06 22.35 26.00
C LEU A 7 5.52 23.22 27.20
N PRO A 8 6.26 24.34 27.02
CA PRO A 8 6.64 25.20 28.16
C PRO A 8 5.43 25.85 28.84
N GLU A 9 4.46 26.31 28.05
CA GLU A 9 3.22 26.91 28.55
C GLU A 9 2.37 25.87 29.29
N PHE A 10 2.24 24.67 28.72
CA PHE A 10 1.59 23.54 29.38
C PHE A 10 2.20 23.19 30.74
N LYS A 11 3.54 23.19 30.86
CA LYS A 11 4.22 22.95 32.15
C LYS A 11 3.87 24.00 33.18
N SER A 12 3.76 25.26 32.77
CA SER A 12 3.31 26.35 33.65
C SER A 12 1.86 26.13 34.13
N TYR A 13 0.97 25.63 33.28
CA TYR A 13 -0.39 25.27 33.68
C TYR A 13 -0.44 24.10 34.66
N ILE A 14 0.39 23.08 34.47
CA ILE A 14 0.56 21.95 35.39
C ILE A 14 1.04 22.43 36.77
N GLU A 15 2.05 23.30 36.82
CA GLU A 15 2.54 23.90 38.06
C GLU A 15 1.46 24.74 38.75
N THR A 16 0.70 25.51 37.97
CA THR A 16 -0.41 26.32 38.49
C THR A 16 -1.48 25.44 39.13
N LEU A 17 -1.90 24.37 38.46
CA LEU A 17 -2.87 23.42 39.02
C LEU A 17 -2.35 22.74 40.28
N ALA A 18 -1.08 22.32 40.29
CA ALA A 18 -0.47 21.73 41.48
C ALA A 18 -0.52 22.69 42.68
N ASN A 19 -0.21 23.96 42.46
CA ASN A 19 -0.33 25.02 43.48
C ASN A 19 -1.78 25.23 43.93
N GLN A 20 -2.77 25.19 43.02
CA GLN A 20 -4.19 25.31 43.39
C GLN A 20 -4.64 24.12 44.25
N LEU A 21 -4.18 22.90 43.93
CA LEU A 21 -4.44 21.72 44.77
C LEU A 21 -3.71 21.78 46.12
N ASP A 22 -2.52 22.39 46.21
CA ASP A 22 -1.85 22.68 47.48
C ASP A 22 -2.66 23.65 48.33
N LEU A 23 -3.16 24.74 47.75
CA LEU A 23 -4.00 25.71 48.44
C LEU A 23 -5.33 25.10 48.92
N PHE A 24 -5.96 24.29 48.07
CA PHE A 24 -7.15 23.51 48.42
C PHE A 24 -6.85 22.57 49.60
N GLU A 25 -5.74 21.83 49.54
CA GLU A 25 -5.32 20.92 50.60
C GLU A 25 -5.06 21.65 51.92
N THR A 26 -4.33 22.77 51.90
CA THR A 26 -4.06 23.58 53.09
C THR A 26 -5.36 24.08 53.71
N LYS A 27 -6.32 24.52 52.90
CA LYS A 27 -7.61 24.98 53.40
C LYS A 27 -8.39 23.87 54.12
N VAL A 28 -8.37 22.66 53.57
CA VAL A 28 -8.98 21.47 54.20
C VAL A 28 -8.22 21.08 55.47
N LYS A 29 -6.89 21.20 55.54
CA LYS A 29 -6.11 20.90 56.77
C LYS A 29 -6.37 21.88 57.91
N ASP A 30 -6.44 23.17 57.59
CA ASP A 30 -6.44 24.23 58.59
C ASP A 30 -7.85 24.56 59.12
N THR A 31 -8.90 24.03 58.49
CA THR A 31 -10.28 24.26 58.93
C THR A 31 -10.62 23.33 60.11
N PRO A 32 -11.03 23.86 61.27
CA PRO A 32 -11.31 23.06 62.46
C PRO A 32 -12.56 22.19 62.33
N ASP A 33 -13.57 22.67 61.58
CA ASP A 33 -14.85 22.01 61.40
C ASP A 33 -14.91 21.34 60.01
N ILE A 34 -14.97 20.01 60.01
CA ILE A 34 -15.15 19.15 58.82
C ILE A 34 -16.45 18.39 59.03
N GLU A 35 -17.31 18.39 58.01
CA GLU A 35 -18.55 17.63 58.04
C GLU A 35 -18.23 16.13 58.07
N PRO A 36 -18.76 15.37 59.06
CA PRO A 36 -18.41 13.98 59.25
C PRO A 36 -18.95 13.08 58.12
N GLY A 37 -18.07 12.26 57.55
CA GLY A 37 -18.48 11.09 56.78
C GLY A 37 -18.97 9.94 57.68
N GLU A 38 -19.18 8.75 57.10
CA GLU A 38 -19.71 7.56 57.83
C GLU A 38 -18.92 7.17 59.09
N LYS A 39 -17.63 7.53 59.15
CA LYS A 39 -16.70 7.16 60.22
C LYS A 39 -16.19 8.35 61.05
N GLY A 40 -16.73 9.54 60.81
CA GLY A 40 -16.41 10.76 61.55
C GLY A 40 -15.47 11.76 60.83
N PRO A 41 -15.27 12.96 61.40
CA PRO A 41 -14.65 14.10 60.72
C PRO A 41 -13.18 13.90 60.33
N GLU A 42 -12.37 13.32 61.21
CA GLU A 42 -10.93 13.19 60.98
C GLU A 42 -10.59 12.08 59.97
N GLU A 43 -11.41 11.02 59.92
CA GLU A 43 -11.29 10.01 58.85
C GLU A 43 -11.71 10.59 57.50
N GLU A 44 -12.75 11.44 57.48
CA GLU A 44 -13.19 12.12 56.27
C GLU A 44 -12.12 13.12 55.77
N ARG A 45 -11.51 13.89 56.68
CA ARG A 45 -10.35 14.73 56.38
C ARG A 45 -9.22 13.91 55.75
N ALA A 46 -8.87 12.76 56.33
CA ALA A 46 -7.83 11.89 55.79
C ALA A 46 -8.19 11.34 54.40
N ARG A 47 -9.47 11.00 54.16
CA ARG A 47 -9.99 10.59 52.85
C ARG A 47 -9.80 11.69 51.81
N ILE A 48 -10.22 12.92 52.10
CA ILE A 48 -10.10 14.07 51.20
C ILE A 48 -8.62 14.33 50.86
N LEU A 49 -7.74 14.35 51.87
CA LEU A 49 -6.31 14.55 51.65
C LEU A 49 -5.67 13.44 50.80
N SER A 50 -6.14 12.19 50.95
CA SER A 50 -5.70 11.07 50.11
C SER A 50 -6.11 11.26 48.64
N VAL A 51 -7.34 11.73 48.40
CA VAL A 51 -7.84 12.04 47.05
C VAL A 51 -7.00 13.13 46.39
N LEU A 52 -6.75 14.25 47.10
CA LEU A 52 -5.94 15.36 46.58
C LEU A 52 -4.49 14.92 46.28
N ASN A 53 -3.87 14.14 47.17
CA ASN A 53 -2.51 13.62 46.96
C ASN A 53 -2.43 12.66 45.77
N SER A 54 -3.49 11.86 45.54
CA SER A 54 -3.61 11.00 44.35
C SER A 54 -3.58 11.83 43.07
N TYR A 55 -4.34 12.93 43.00
CA TYR A 55 -4.36 13.81 41.83
C TYR A 55 -3.02 14.53 41.61
N LYS A 56 -2.36 15.01 42.66
CA LYS A 56 -1.01 15.60 42.56
C LYS A 56 0.01 14.63 41.95
N LYS A 57 -0.08 13.34 42.27
CA LYS A 57 0.75 12.31 41.65
C LYS A 57 0.40 12.13 40.18
N LYS A 58 -0.89 11.97 39.85
CA LYS A 58 -1.36 11.79 38.47
C LYS A 58 -0.97 12.98 37.57
N ILE A 59 -1.05 14.21 38.07
CA ILE A 59 -0.66 15.42 37.32
C ILE A 59 0.82 15.39 36.90
N LYS A 60 1.72 14.88 37.76
CA LYS A 60 3.13 14.67 37.38
C LYS A 60 3.29 13.63 36.29
N ASP A 61 2.52 12.54 36.35
CA ASP A 61 2.54 11.51 35.31
C ASP A 61 2.03 12.07 33.97
N ILE A 62 1.02 12.96 34.00
CA ILE A 62 0.51 13.68 32.81
C ILE A 62 1.58 14.59 32.20
N GLU A 63 2.39 15.28 33.01
CA GLU A 63 3.50 16.09 32.51
C GLU A 63 4.54 15.25 31.74
N GLN A 64 4.86 14.06 32.27
CA GLN A 64 5.78 13.12 31.65
C GLN A 64 5.23 12.58 30.32
N GLU A 65 3.94 12.21 30.29
CA GLU A 65 3.27 11.75 29.07
C GLU A 65 3.19 12.85 28.00
N ALA A 66 2.91 14.10 28.40
CA ALA A 66 2.91 15.26 27.51
C ALA A 66 4.29 15.55 26.92
N SER A 67 5.35 15.43 27.74
CA SER A 67 6.73 15.70 27.34
C SER A 67 7.37 14.59 26.52
N GLY A 68 6.76 13.40 26.48
CA GLY A 68 7.25 12.25 25.70
C GLY A 68 6.22 11.79 24.66
N PRO A 69 5.44 10.73 24.93
CA PRO A 69 4.61 10.05 23.93
C PRO A 69 3.55 10.92 23.23
N LEU A 70 3.08 11.99 23.87
CA LEU A 70 2.04 12.86 23.32
C LEU A 70 2.57 14.09 22.57
N CYS A 71 3.89 14.26 22.48
CA CYS A 71 4.55 15.37 21.81
C CYS A 71 4.64 15.14 20.29
N ARG A 72 4.03 16.02 19.48
CA ARG A 72 3.93 15.88 18.01
C ARG A 72 5.27 15.87 17.26
N ASN A 73 6.31 16.49 17.81
CA ASN A 73 7.61 16.65 17.16
C ASN A 73 8.74 16.01 17.98
N GLY A 74 8.43 14.91 18.68
CA GLY A 74 9.42 14.13 19.43
C GLY A 74 10.43 13.41 18.51
N THR A 75 11.43 12.78 19.13
CA THR A 75 12.47 12.01 18.43
C THR A 75 12.01 10.64 17.94
N GLU A 76 10.84 10.18 18.36
CA GLU A 76 10.29 8.85 18.04
C GLU A 76 9.08 8.94 17.09
N PRO A 77 8.85 7.92 16.24
CA PRO A 77 7.63 7.81 15.45
C PRO A 77 6.39 7.82 16.33
N ILE A 78 5.36 8.59 15.95
CA ILE A 78 4.11 8.70 16.71
C ILE A 78 3.34 7.37 16.62
N ASP A 79 3.14 6.71 17.76
CA ASP A 79 2.17 5.62 17.90
C ASP A 79 0.78 6.22 18.22
N LEU A 80 -0.07 6.30 17.19
CA LEU A 80 -1.42 6.87 17.30
C LEU A 80 -2.32 6.12 18.30
N PHE A 81 -2.11 4.81 18.53
CA PHE A 81 -2.87 4.07 19.52
C PHE A 81 -2.44 4.42 20.94
N ARG A 82 -1.13 4.53 21.18
CA ARG A 82 -0.61 4.97 22.47
C ARG A 82 -1.06 6.40 22.77
N VAL A 83 -1.05 7.27 21.76
CA VAL A 83 -1.55 8.64 21.87
C VAL A 83 -3.02 8.67 22.30
N LEU A 84 -3.88 7.89 21.62
CA LEU A 84 -5.31 7.87 21.92
C LEU A 84 -5.58 7.36 23.35
N GLU A 85 -4.89 6.30 23.79
CA GLU A 85 -5.03 5.81 25.17
C GLU A 85 -4.54 6.81 26.20
N GLY A 86 -3.38 7.46 25.96
CA GLY A 86 -2.87 8.49 26.86
C GLY A 86 -3.84 9.65 27.01
N LEU A 87 -4.44 10.10 25.90
CA LEU A 87 -5.44 11.17 25.91
C LEU A 87 -6.72 10.76 26.65
N LYS A 88 -7.21 9.52 26.50
CA LYS A 88 -8.35 9.01 27.27
C LYS A 88 -8.08 9.00 28.78
N VAL A 89 -6.86 8.60 29.18
CA VAL A 89 -6.46 8.57 30.60
C VAL A 89 -6.39 9.99 31.17
N ILE A 90 -5.83 10.94 30.41
CA ILE A 90 -5.75 12.35 30.79
C ILE A 90 -7.15 12.93 30.98
N ASP A 91 -8.00 12.80 29.97
CA ASP A 91 -9.38 13.32 29.97
C ASP A 91 -10.19 12.78 31.16
N LYS A 92 -10.18 11.45 31.34
CA LYS A 92 -10.83 10.82 32.49
C LYS A 92 -10.28 11.32 33.83
N THR A 93 -8.96 11.49 33.95
CA THR A 93 -8.34 11.98 35.19
C THR A 93 -8.85 13.36 35.57
N PHE A 94 -8.99 14.26 34.59
CA PHE A 94 -9.48 15.61 34.83
C PHE A 94 -10.99 15.65 35.12
N ILE A 95 -11.79 14.83 34.44
CA ILE A 95 -13.24 14.70 34.72
C ILE A 95 -13.47 14.14 36.12
N ASP A 96 -12.78 13.05 36.49
CA ASP A 96 -12.88 12.46 37.83
C ASP A 96 -12.42 13.47 38.91
N MET A 97 -11.34 14.22 38.65
CA MET A 97 -10.86 15.26 39.57
C MET A 97 -11.87 16.38 39.77
N LYS A 98 -12.51 16.86 38.70
CA LYS A 98 -13.55 17.90 38.81
C LYS A 98 -14.73 17.41 39.64
N LYS A 99 -15.23 16.20 39.36
CA LYS A 99 -16.35 15.58 40.10
C LYS A 99 -16.01 15.40 41.58
N ASP A 100 -14.83 14.87 41.89
CA ASP A 100 -14.40 14.68 43.28
C ASP A 100 -14.28 16.02 44.01
N ILE A 101 -13.68 17.04 43.39
CA ILE A 101 -13.49 18.36 43.99
C ILE A 101 -14.82 19.09 44.17
N GLU A 102 -15.75 18.97 43.22
CA GLU A 102 -17.12 19.48 43.35
C GLU A 102 -17.83 18.84 44.52
N GLN A 103 -17.85 17.51 44.58
CA GLN A 103 -18.46 16.77 45.67
C GLN A 103 -17.85 17.16 47.02
N ILE A 104 -16.52 17.27 47.10
CA ILE A 104 -15.83 17.70 48.33
C ILE A 104 -16.23 19.14 48.71
N ALA A 105 -16.30 20.06 47.74
CA ALA A 105 -16.66 21.45 48.03
C ALA A 105 -18.12 21.58 48.49
N ASP A 106 -19.02 20.78 47.91
CA ASP A 106 -20.44 20.77 48.24
C ASP A 106 -20.70 20.10 49.60
N ASP A 107 -20.05 18.96 49.86
CA ASP A 107 -20.15 18.24 51.15
C ASP A 107 -19.53 19.03 52.30
N GLN A 108 -18.43 19.76 52.03
CA GLN A 108 -17.67 20.50 53.04
C GLN A 108 -17.97 22.01 52.97
N TYR A 109 -19.26 22.36 52.95
CA TYR A 109 -19.72 23.75 52.79
C TYR A 109 -19.12 24.72 53.84
N GLU A 110 -18.89 24.26 55.08
CA GLU A 110 -18.24 25.06 56.15
C GLU A 110 -16.78 25.44 55.84
N CYS A 111 -16.08 24.66 54.99
CA CYS A 111 -14.72 24.95 54.57
C CYS A 111 -14.62 26.10 53.55
N LYS A 112 -15.75 26.56 52.98
CA LYS A 112 -15.81 27.63 51.96
C LYS A 112 -14.87 27.39 50.78
N LEU A 113 -14.91 26.17 50.23
CA LEU A 113 -13.99 25.71 49.19
C LEU A 113 -14.32 26.21 47.77
N GLU A 114 -15.44 26.91 47.59
CA GLU A 114 -15.97 27.29 46.27
C GLU A 114 -14.96 28.05 45.39
N ILE A 115 -14.22 29.00 45.95
CA ILE A 115 -13.21 29.77 45.19
C ILE A 115 -12.06 28.85 44.74
N TYR A 116 -11.62 27.94 45.61
CA TYR A 116 -10.54 27.00 45.30
C TYR A 116 -11.00 25.97 44.25
N LYS A 117 -12.25 25.49 44.33
CA LYS A 117 -12.88 24.65 43.30
C LYS A 117 -12.80 25.34 41.94
N GLN A 118 -13.24 26.60 41.85
CA GLN A 118 -13.24 27.36 40.59
C GLN A 118 -11.84 27.55 40.00
N GLU A 119 -10.83 27.83 40.83
CA GLU A 119 -9.46 27.98 40.35
C GLU A 119 -8.82 26.66 39.91
N VAL A 120 -9.15 25.54 40.58
CA VAL A 120 -8.77 24.21 40.12
C VAL A 120 -9.43 23.90 38.77
N PHE A 121 -10.71 24.21 38.61
CA PHE A 121 -11.45 23.94 37.37
C PHE A 121 -10.87 24.73 36.19
N LYS A 122 -10.65 26.04 36.36
CA LYS A 122 -10.00 26.88 35.34
C LYS A 122 -8.62 26.35 34.95
N SER A 123 -7.82 25.94 35.94
CA SER A 123 -6.48 25.40 35.67
C SER A 123 -6.54 24.07 34.91
N ALA A 124 -7.48 23.19 35.27
CA ALA A 124 -7.74 21.95 34.56
C ALA A 124 -8.17 22.19 33.10
N ASP A 125 -9.04 23.18 32.87
CA ASP A 125 -9.51 23.55 31.52
C ASP A 125 -8.38 24.05 30.63
N LEU A 126 -7.47 24.87 31.16
CA LEU A 126 -6.30 25.34 30.42
C LEU A 126 -5.36 24.19 30.01
N ILE A 127 -5.19 23.20 30.89
CA ILE A 127 -4.39 22.01 30.60
C ILE A 127 -5.06 21.16 29.52
N LEU A 128 -6.36 20.90 29.64
CA LEU A 128 -7.13 20.14 28.64
C LEU A 128 -7.11 20.85 27.28
N ALA A 129 -7.29 22.18 27.25
CA ALA A 129 -7.26 22.98 26.02
C ALA A 129 -5.89 22.97 25.32
N SER A 130 -4.81 22.68 26.06
CA SER A 130 -3.46 22.53 25.48
C SER A 130 -3.29 21.22 24.69
N PHE A 131 -4.16 20.23 24.90
CA PHE A 131 -4.16 18.99 24.13
C PHE A 131 -5.09 19.09 22.93
N ASP A 132 -4.51 18.86 21.75
CA ASP A 132 -5.28 18.70 20.54
C ASP A 132 -5.77 17.24 20.44
N PHE A 133 -6.97 16.98 20.96
CA PHE A 133 -7.54 15.66 21.25
C PHE A 133 -7.92 14.83 20.01
N VAL A 134 -7.05 14.53 19.06
CA VAL A 134 -7.40 13.72 17.84
C VAL A 134 -8.55 14.33 16.99
N LEU A 135 -9.13 15.45 17.46
CA LEU A 135 -10.25 16.18 16.90
C LEU A 135 -9.99 16.68 15.48
N PRO A 136 -8.77 17.06 15.04
CA PRO A 136 -8.58 17.46 13.66
C PRO A 136 -8.90 16.34 12.66
N ASN A 137 -8.48 15.12 12.95
CA ASN A 137 -8.74 13.95 12.11
C ASN A 137 -10.23 13.57 12.16
N ILE A 138 -10.83 13.60 13.35
CA ILE A 138 -12.26 13.31 13.54
C ILE A 138 -13.14 14.37 12.90
N ARG A 139 -12.86 15.65 13.12
CA ARG A 139 -13.53 16.79 12.47
C ARG A 139 -13.36 16.75 10.96
N TYR A 140 -12.21 16.29 10.47
CA TYR A 140 -12.03 16.06 9.05
C TYR A 140 -12.93 14.92 8.53
N GLU A 141 -12.95 13.77 9.20
CA GLU A 141 -13.89 12.67 8.89
C GLU A 141 -15.34 13.15 8.94
N LEU A 142 -15.73 13.93 9.95
CA LEU A 142 -17.07 14.53 10.09
C LEU A 142 -17.40 15.46 8.94
N SER A 143 -16.50 16.39 8.60
CA SER A 143 -16.68 17.29 7.45
C SER A 143 -16.85 16.51 6.15
N TYR A 144 -16.11 15.41 6.00
CA TYR A 144 -16.26 14.52 4.86
C TYR A 144 -17.63 13.80 4.88
N MET A 145 -18.05 13.24 6.02
CA MET A 145 -19.37 12.63 6.18
C MET A 145 -20.49 13.61 5.84
N GLU A 146 -20.40 14.86 6.32
CA GLU A 146 -21.39 15.88 6.00
C GLU A 146 -21.52 16.10 4.50
N LYS A 147 -20.40 16.21 3.79
CA LYS A 147 -20.42 16.36 2.31
C LYS A 147 -21.04 15.15 1.65
N PHE A 148 -20.66 13.94 2.07
CA PHE A 148 -21.19 12.68 1.54
C PHE A 148 -22.71 12.57 1.74
N TYR A 149 -23.23 12.92 2.92
CA TYR A 149 -24.66 12.84 3.24
C TYR A 149 -25.49 14.03 2.71
N ARG A 150 -24.86 15.13 2.29
CA ARG A 150 -25.55 16.23 1.57
C ARG A 150 -25.98 15.82 0.16
N GLU A 151 -25.37 14.78 -0.42
CA GLU A 151 -25.80 14.26 -1.71
C GLU A 151 -27.20 13.65 -1.61
N PRO A 152 -28.15 14.00 -2.52
CA PRO A 152 -29.54 13.54 -2.42
C PRO A 152 -29.72 12.03 -2.30
N GLY A 153 -28.82 11.24 -2.90
CA GLY A 153 -28.85 9.78 -2.83
C GLY A 153 -28.50 9.19 -1.45
N ASN A 154 -27.84 9.96 -0.59
CA ASN A 154 -27.30 9.50 0.69
C ASN A 154 -28.02 10.09 1.92
N MET A 155 -28.75 11.19 1.75
CA MET A 155 -29.38 11.96 2.83
C MET A 155 -30.25 11.12 3.77
N GLY A 156 -31.02 10.16 3.24
CA GLY A 156 -31.92 9.30 4.04
C GLY A 156 -31.21 8.28 4.94
N LYS A 157 -29.87 8.18 4.88
CA LYS A 157 -29.06 7.27 5.69
C LYS A 157 -28.14 8.01 6.67
N THR A 158 -28.29 9.32 6.78
CA THR A 158 -27.37 10.17 7.52
C THR A 158 -27.25 9.78 8.99
N VAL A 159 -26.04 9.93 9.52
CA VAL A 159 -25.69 9.81 10.95
C VAL A 159 -25.25 11.13 11.55
N ILE A 160 -25.31 12.21 10.77
CA ILE A 160 -24.81 13.53 11.16
C ILE A 160 -25.50 14.10 12.40
N PRO A 161 -26.83 13.98 12.59
CA PRO A 161 -27.46 14.48 13.81
C PRO A 161 -26.91 13.80 15.08
N GLU A 162 -26.80 12.46 15.04
CA GLU A 162 -26.29 11.63 16.14
C GLU A 162 -24.82 11.96 16.46
N LEU A 163 -24.02 12.24 15.42
CA LEU A 163 -22.62 12.64 15.58
C LEU A 163 -22.46 14.06 16.12
N ASN A 164 -23.31 15.01 15.70
CA ASN A 164 -23.24 16.38 16.19
C ASN A 164 -23.62 16.47 17.67
N GLU A 165 -24.64 15.71 18.10
CA GLU A 165 -24.98 15.59 19.53
C GLU A 165 -23.78 15.06 20.33
N LEU A 166 -23.19 13.95 19.88
CA LEU A 166 -22.02 13.36 20.53
C LEU A 166 -20.79 14.29 20.59
N VAL A 167 -20.59 15.11 19.56
CA VAL A 167 -19.52 16.13 19.54
C VAL A 167 -19.82 17.27 20.50
N ASN A 168 -21.07 17.74 20.55
CA ASN A 168 -21.48 18.77 21.49
C ASN A 168 -21.30 18.30 22.94
N ASP A 169 -21.77 17.09 23.27
CA ASP A 169 -21.62 16.51 24.61
C ASP A 169 -20.14 16.43 25.04
N LEU A 170 -19.23 16.12 24.08
CA LEU A 170 -17.80 16.08 24.34
C LEU A 170 -17.20 17.48 24.51
N GLU A 171 -17.62 18.45 23.69
CA GLU A 171 -17.16 19.85 23.77
C GLU A 171 -17.67 20.57 25.02
N GLU A 172 -18.85 20.19 25.52
CA GLU A 172 -19.44 20.67 26.78
C GLU A 172 -18.93 19.89 28.01
N HIS A 173 -18.03 18.91 27.81
CA HIS A 173 -17.45 18.06 28.85
C HIS A 173 -18.47 17.23 29.63
N GLU A 174 -19.64 16.94 29.04
CA GLU A 174 -20.67 16.09 29.64
C GLU A 174 -20.29 14.60 29.58
N ILE A 175 -19.51 14.22 28.57
CA ILE A 175 -19.00 12.86 28.38
C ILE A 175 -17.48 12.82 28.29
N THR A 176 -16.91 11.70 28.69
CA THR A 176 -15.49 11.39 28.50
C THR A 176 -15.20 11.04 27.04
N LEU A 177 -13.94 11.14 26.63
CA LEU A 177 -13.47 10.61 25.34
C LEU A 177 -13.77 9.13 25.17
N ASP A 178 -13.74 8.34 26.24
CA ASP A 178 -14.06 6.92 26.13
C ASP A 178 -15.54 6.71 25.78
N GLU A 179 -16.43 7.45 26.43
CA GLU A 179 -17.87 7.47 26.14
C GLU A 179 -18.15 8.02 24.74
N PHE A 180 -17.43 9.05 24.29
CA PHE A 180 -17.49 9.53 22.91
C PHE A 180 -17.17 8.41 21.91
N PHE A 181 -16.07 7.67 22.11
CA PHE A 181 -15.69 6.62 21.15
C PHE A 181 -16.57 5.37 21.22
N ASN A 182 -16.97 4.95 22.42
CA ASN A 182 -17.62 3.66 22.65
C ASN A 182 -19.15 3.75 22.82
N GLY A 183 -19.67 4.95 23.08
CA GLY A 183 -21.05 5.20 23.47
C GLY A 183 -21.24 5.08 24.97
N TYR A 184 -22.39 5.53 25.44
CA TYR A 184 -22.77 5.53 26.86
C TYR A 184 -24.24 5.15 27.04
N GLY A 185 -24.67 4.96 28.29
CA GLY A 185 -26.03 4.49 28.61
C GLY A 185 -26.23 2.98 28.45
N SER A 186 -27.46 2.52 28.71
CA SER A 186 -27.82 1.09 28.65
C SER A 186 -29.26 0.86 28.19
N GLY A 187 -29.52 -0.34 27.65
CA GLY A 187 -30.86 -0.72 27.19
C GLY A 187 -31.34 0.13 26.01
N GLU A 188 -32.57 0.66 26.12
CA GLU A 188 -33.18 1.52 25.11
C GLU A 188 -32.58 2.93 25.07
N ASN A 189 -31.93 3.38 26.15
CA ASN A 189 -31.27 4.69 26.26
C ASN A 189 -29.78 4.64 25.87
N LYS A 190 -29.37 3.66 25.04
CA LYS A 190 -27.97 3.51 24.67
C LYS A 190 -27.62 4.45 23.51
N THR A 191 -26.76 5.42 23.77
CA THR A 191 -26.16 6.27 22.74
C THR A 191 -25.02 5.51 22.06
N LEU A 192 -24.99 5.53 20.73
CA LEU A 192 -23.92 4.89 19.95
C LEU A 192 -22.70 5.80 19.89
N GLY A 193 -21.52 5.25 20.18
CA GLY A 193 -20.26 6.01 20.07
C GLY A 193 -19.81 6.24 18.63
N TYR A 194 -18.87 7.17 18.48
CA TYR A 194 -18.26 7.58 17.21
C TYR A 194 -17.75 6.39 16.40
N ASN A 195 -17.10 5.42 17.06
CA ASN A 195 -16.55 4.24 16.36
C ASN A 195 -17.65 3.44 15.66
N VAL A 196 -18.86 3.37 16.21
CA VAL A 196 -19.98 2.66 15.58
C VAL A 196 -20.59 3.51 14.47
N LEU A 197 -20.81 4.80 14.75
CA LEU A 197 -21.46 5.73 13.82
C LEU A 197 -20.63 5.94 12.55
N ARG A 198 -19.30 6.08 12.64
CA ARG A 198 -18.41 6.27 11.46
C ARG A 198 -18.45 5.10 10.47
N MET A 199 -18.77 3.90 10.94
CA MET A 199 -18.83 2.68 10.11
C MET A 199 -20.23 2.45 9.50
N LYS A 200 -21.24 3.17 9.97
CA LYS A 200 -22.62 3.05 9.48
C LYS A 200 -22.63 3.40 7.98
N ASN A 201 -23.41 2.63 7.22
CA ASN A 201 -23.47 2.69 5.75
C ASN A 201 -22.17 2.31 4.99
N GLY A 202 -21.14 1.79 5.69
CA GLY A 202 -19.92 1.30 5.05
C GLY A 202 -18.99 2.40 4.52
N LEU A 203 -19.12 3.63 5.02
CA LEU A 203 -18.29 4.75 4.58
C LEU A 203 -16.82 4.60 5.01
N PHE A 204 -16.61 4.16 6.26
CA PHE A 204 -15.31 3.82 6.79
C PHE A 204 -15.30 2.36 7.23
N SER A 205 -14.19 1.67 6.96
CA SER A 205 -14.00 0.30 7.43
C SER A 205 -13.64 0.28 8.91
N LYS A 206 -14.11 -0.72 9.64
CA LYS A 206 -13.70 -0.97 11.03
C LYS A 206 -12.21 -1.30 11.17
N TYR A 207 -11.59 -1.76 10.08
CA TYR A 207 -10.17 -2.08 10.01
C TYR A 207 -9.32 -0.87 9.61
N GLN A 208 -9.93 0.27 9.31
CA GLN A 208 -9.26 1.54 9.09
C GLN A 208 -9.17 2.31 10.42
N PHE A 209 -8.00 2.88 10.73
CA PHE A 209 -7.89 3.85 11.82
C PHE A 209 -8.54 5.19 11.42
N PHE A 210 -8.38 6.27 12.19
CA PHE A 210 -8.89 7.58 11.78
C PHE A 210 -8.10 8.12 10.60
N ASP A 211 -8.80 8.75 9.65
CA ASP A 211 -8.21 9.36 8.45
C ASP A 211 -7.12 10.38 8.82
N ASN A 212 -6.18 10.61 7.90
CA ASN A 212 -5.15 11.62 8.10
C ASN A 212 -5.73 13.01 7.80
N PRO A 213 -5.15 14.09 8.36
CA PRO A 213 -5.54 15.43 7.97
C PRO A 213 -5.17 15.72 6.51
N PRO A 214 -5.88 16.63 5.82
CA PRO A 214 -5.66 16.94 4.40
C PRO A 214 -4.20 17.26 4.03
N GLU A 215 -3.49 17.94 4.93
CA GLU A 215 -2.12 18.39 4.73
C GLU A 215 -1.16 17.21 4.59
N SER A 216 -1.46 16.08 5.25
CA SER A 216 -0.65 14.86 5.15
C SER A 216 -0.65 14.25 3.75
N TYR A 217 -1.68 14.53 2.94
CA TYR A 217 -1.78 14.03 1.56
C TYR A 217 -1.10 14.91 0.53
N LYS A 218 -0.58 16.08 0.93
CA LYS A 218 -0.02 17.06 -0.01
C LYS A 218 1.10 16.48 -0.87
N GLU A 219 2.06 15.78 -0.25
CA GLU A 219 3.21 15.22 -0.97
C GLU A 219 2.78 14.12 -1.97
N LEU A 220 1.84 13.25 -1.59
CA LEU A 220 1.29 12.25 -2.52
C LEU A 220 0.57 12.90 -3.70
N ASN A 221 -0.23 13.94 -3.44
CA ASN A 221 -0.91 14.70 -4.48
C ASN A 221 0.11 15.38 -5.41
N ASP A 222 1.16 16.01 -4.87
CA ASP A 222 2.22 16.64 -5.66
C ASP A 222 2.94 15.63 -6.58
N ILE A 223 3.20 14.42 -6.09
CA ILE A 223 3.78 13.33 -6.89
C ILE A 223 2.79 12.88 -7.97
N TYR A 224 1.53 12.67 -7.62
CA TYR A 224 0.49 12.28 -8.58
C TYR A 224 0.36 13.32 -9.70
N TYR A 225 0.30 14.61 -9.38
CA TYR A 225 0.23 15.69 -10.36
C TYR A 225 1.48 15.75 -11.24
N GLN A 226 2.66 15.53 -10.68
CA GLN A 226 3.90 15.45 -11.47
C GLN A 226 3.89 14.29 -12.46
N ILE A 227 3.45 13.09 -12.04
CA ILE A 227 3.30 11.95 -12.93
C ILE A 227 2.27 12.27 -14.02
N CYS A 228 1.10 12.78 -13.66
CA CYS A 228 0.05 13.14 -14.62
C CYS A 228 0.55 14.14 -15.66
N LYS A 229 1.27 15.18 -15.25
CA LYS A 229 1.85 16.18 -16.16
C LYS A 229 2.88 15.59 -17.14
N LEU A 230 3.78 14.75 -16.64
CA LEU A 230 4.78 14.06 -17.48
C LEU A 230 4.10 13.12 -18.47
N MET A 231 3.15 12.34 -17.98
CA MET A 231 2.46 11.32 -18.75
C MET A 231 1.45 11.93 -19.74
N GLU A 232 0.81 13.06 -19.44
CA GLU A 232 -0.08 13.75 -20.38
C GLU A 232 0.67 14.14 -21.66
N PHE A 233 1.86 14.73 -21.51
CA PHE A 233 2.71 15.11 -22.63
C PHE A 233 3.07 13.90 -23.49
N PHE A 234 3.53 12.82 -22.85
CA PHE A 234 3.87 11.56 -23.52
C PHE A 234 2.66 10.91 -24.22
N LEU A 235 1.52 10.82 -23.53
CA LEU A 235 0.33 10.13 -24.03
C LEU A 235 -0.37 10.88 -25.16
N LYS A 236 -0.22 12.21 -25.24
CA LYS A 236 -0.78 13.02 -26.33
C LYS A 236 -0.38 12.48 -27.70
N ASP A 237 0.87 12.07 -27.84
CA ASP A 237 1.43 11.54 -29.10
C ASP A 237 1.17 10.05 -29.29
N LYS A 238 0.71 9.34 -28.25
CA LYS A 238 0.42 7.90 -28.24
C LYS A 238 -1.07 7.57 -28.12
N ARG A 239 -1.95 8.57 -28.19
CA ARG A 239 -3.40 8.41 -28.05
C ARG A 239 -4.05 7.45 -29.07
N ALA A 240 -3.40 7.25 -30.21
CA ALA A 240 -3.88 6.32 -31.25
C ALA A 240 -3.65 4.84 -30.87
N GLU A 241 -2.80 4.55 -29.88
CA GLU A 241 -2.57 3.20 -29.39
C GLU A 241 -3.70 2.77 -28.45
N PRO A 242 -4.45 1.69 -28.74
CA PRO A 242 -5.60 1.29 -27.93
C PRO A 242 -5.31 1.09 -26.44
N GLU A 243 -4.13 0.53 -26.11
CA GLU A 243 -3.76 0.28 -24.70
C GLU A 243 -3.46 1.56 -23.92
N LEU A 244 -3.02 2.64 -24.59
CA LEU A 244 -2.59 3.89 -23.97
C LEU A 244 -3.63 5.02 -24.10
N GLY A 245 -4.44 5.00 -25.15
CA GLY A 245 -5.42 6.05 -25.43
C GLY A 245 -6.43 6.26 -24.30
N LYS A 246 -6.86 5.18 -23.64
CA LYS A 246 -7.77 5.26 -22.47
C LYS A 246 -7.18 6.08 -21.32
N PHE A 247 -5.86 5.96 -21.08
CA PHE A 247 -5.21 6.66 -19.99
C PHE A 247 -5.07 8.16 -20.28
N TYR A 248 -4.93 8.56 -21.54
CA TYR A 248 -4.87 9.97 -21.91
C TYR A 248 -6.15 10.71 -21.46
N PHE A 249 -7.32 10.13 -21.74
CA PHE A 249 -8.59 10.69 -21.28
C PHE A 249 -8.70 10.68 -19.76
N GLN A 250 -8.30 9.58 -19.11
CA GLN A 250 -8.31 9.51 -17.64
C GLN A 250 -7.43 10.58 -17.00
N ILE A 251 -6.22 10.84 -17.49
CA ILE A 251 -5.35 11.91 -16.94
C ILE A 251 -5.93 13.30 -17.20
N LYS A 252 -6.54 13.51 -18.37
CA LYS A 252 -7.08 14.82 -18.76
C LYS A 252 -8.39 15.16 -18.06
N GLU A 253 -9.24 14.16 -17.83
CA GLU A 253 -10.60 14.32 -17.30
C GLU A 253 -10.70 14.01 -15.79
N MET A 254 -9.87 13.10 -15.27
CA MET A 254 -9.86 12.79 -13.84
C MET A 254 -8.90 13.71 -13.11
N ASN A 255 -9.46 14.66 -12.36
CA ASN A 255 -8.73 15.34 -11.32
C ASN A 255 -8.86 14.52 -10.02
N MET A 256 -8.11 13.41 -9.91
CA MET A 256 -8.14 12.62 -8.68
C MET A 256 -7.37 13.36 -7.60
N LEU A 257 -8.09 13.89 -6.62
CA LEU A 257 -7.50 14.43 -5.41
C LEU A 257 -7.48 13.32 -4.36
N ILE A 258 -6.29 12.96 -3.89
CA ILE A 258 -6.14 12.07 -2.73
C ILE A 258 -6.58 12.86 -1.51
N SER A 259 -7.78 12.57 -1.01
CA SER A 259 -8.39 13.25 0.13
C SER A 259 -8.53 12.34 1.34
N ARG A 260 -8.45 11.03 1.14
CA ARG A 260 -8.61 10.00 2.18
C ARG A 260 -7.66 8.83 1.96
N MET A 261 -7.46 8.03 3.00
CA MET A 261 -6.61 6.84 2.91
C MET A 261 -7.06 5.85 1.83
N SER A 262 -8.38 5.71 1.59
CA SER A 262 -8.90 4.83 0.52
C SER A 262 -8.41 5.27 -0.85
N ASP A 263 -8.37 6.57 -1.10
CA ASP A 263 -8.06 7.16 -2.40
C ASP A 263 -6.59 6.88 -2.79
N ILE A 264 -5.72 6.62 -1.80
CA ILE A 264 -4.32 6.22 -2.01
C ILE A 264 -4.25 4.92 -2.80
N PHE A 265 -5.08 3.93 -2.46
CA PHE A 265 -5.08 2.63 -3.13
C PHE A 265 -5.55 2.78 -4.58
N ASP A 266 -6.69 3.43 -4.80
CA ASP A 266 -7.25 3.64 -6.14
C ASP A 266 -6.27 4.41 -7.05
N THR A 267 -5.63 5.44 -6.50
CA THR A 267 -4.63 6.23 -7.21
C THR A 267 -3.38 5.40 -7.50
N GLY A 268 -2.90 4.63 -6.52
CA GLY A 268 -1.76 3.74 -6.66
C GLY A 268 -1.99 2.67 -7.75
N ASP A 269 -3.17 2.06 -7.77
CA ASP A 269 -3.56 1.05 -8.77
C ASP A 269 -3.63 1.66 -10.17
N PHE A 270 -4.22 2.85 -10.29
CA PHE A 270 -4.24 3.61 -11.55
C PHE A 270 -2.82 3.91 -12.06
N LEU A 271 -1.96 4.50 -11.23
CA LEU A 271 -0.59 4.86 -11.60
C LEU A 271 0.24 3.62 -11.96
N THR A 272 0.08 2.54 -11.20
CA THR A 272 0.74 1.25 -11.47
C THR A 272 0.31 0.72 -12.83
N SER A 273 -1.00 0.71 -13.13
CA SER A 273 -1.53 0.24 -14.40
C SER A 273 -1.03 1.09 -15.58
N LEU A 274 -1.09 2.41 -15.45
CA LEU A 274 -0.59 3.37 -16.45
C LEU A 274 0.89 3.12 -16.77
N LEU A 275 1.73 3.03 -15.73
CA LEU A 275 3.18 2.92 -15.91
C LEU A 275 3.59 1.52 -16.35
N LYS A 276 2.91 0.47 -15.89
CA LYS A 276 3.11 -0.90 -16.37
C LYS A 276 2.86 -1.00 -17.87
N LYS A 277 1.76 -0.40 -18.36
CA LYS A 277 1.41 -0.38 -19.79
C LYS A 277 2.36 0.48 -20.61
N SER A 278 2.70 1.68 -20.12
CA SER A 278 3.62 2.59 -20.80
C SER A 278 5.03 2.01 -20.91
N LYS A 279 5.55 1.40 -19.83
CA LYS A 279 6.90 0.84 -19.78
C LYS A 279 7.10 -0.34 -20.74
N LYS A 280 6.05 -1.09 -21.10
CA LYS A 280 6.16 -2.27 -21.98
C LYS A 280 6.84 -1.95 -23.32
N LYS A 281 6.58 -0.76 -23.88
CA LYS A 281 7.14 -0.30 -25.16
C LYS A 281 7.98 0.97 -25.03
N TYR A 282 7.73 1.80 -24.02
CA TYR A 282 8.32 3.14 -23.94
C TYR A 282 9.18 3.34 -22.69
N SER A 283 9.72 2.27 -22.12
CA SER A 283 10.64 2.27 -20.97
C SER A 283 11.88 3.16 -21.14
N TYR A 284 12.34 3.38 -22.36
CA TYR A 284 13.49 4.25 -22.65
C TYR A 284 13.15 5.75 -22.63
N VAL A 285 11.85 6.11 -22.69
CA VAL A 285 11.38 7.49 -22.77
C VAL A 285 11.51 8.17 -21.40
N ASP A 286 12.05 9.39 -21.39
CA ASP A 286 12.36 10.14 -20.16
C ASP A 286 11.14 10.36 -19.26
N GLU A 287 9.99 10.73 -19.83
CA GLU A 287 8.74 10.93 -19.11
C GLU A 287 8.30 9.66 -18.39
N VAL A 288 8.43 8.50 -19.03
CA VAL A 288 8.10 7.19 -18.45
C VAL A 288 9.10 6.84 -17.35
N ARG A 289 10.40 7.01 -17.57
CA ARG A 289 11.44 6.74 -16.55
C ARG A 289 11.28 7.59 -15.31
N LYS A 290 11.09 8.90 -15.48
CA LYS A 290 10.85 9.84 -14.38
C LYS A 290 9.58 9.48 -13.61
N SER A 291 8.52 9.13 -14.30
CA SER A 291 7.26 8.70 -13.67
C SER A 291 7.41 7.38 -12.89
N VAL A 292 8.19 6.42 -13.37
CA VAL A 292 8.51 5.19 -12.62
C VAL A 292 9.27 5.50 -11.32
N ALA A 293 10.23 6.43 -11.36
CA ALA A 293 10.94 6.85 -10.14
C ALA A 293 10.00 7.59 -9.16
N LEU A 294 9.08 8.40 -9.66
CA LEU A 294 8.06 9.07 -8.86
C LEU A 294 7.07 8.07 -8.23
N LEU A 295 6.66 7.01 -8.95
CA LEU A 295 5.81 5.96 -8.39
C LEU A 295 6.51 5.21 -7.25
N LYS A 296 7.82 4.95 -7.34
CA LYS A 296 8.58 4.37 -6.21
C LYS A 296 8.50 5.26 -4.97
N LYS A 297 8.64 6.58 -5.12
CA LYS A 297 8.48 7.54 -4.01
C LYS A 297 7.04 7.56 -3.47
N PHE A 298 6.06 7.50 -4.36
CA PHE A 298 4.64 7.39 -3.98
C PHE A 298 4.42 6.16 -3.08
N ASP A 299 4.95 4.99 -3.47
CA ASP A 299 4.86 3.75 -2.71
C ASP A 299 5.61 3.78 -1.37
N GLU A 300 6.66 4.60 -1.24
CA GLU A 300 7.36 4.80 0.03
C GLU A 300 6.53 5.66 0.99
N ILE A 301 5.99 6.78 0.52
CA ILE A 301 5.17 7.70 1.34
C ILE A 301 3.84 7.05 1.72
N LYS A 302 3.22 6.25 0.82
CA LYS A 302 1.94 5.62 1.13
C LYS A 302 2.00 4.75 2.39
N LYS A 303 3.15 4.12 2.67
CA LYS A 303 3.33 3.21 3.81
C LYS A 303 3.19 3.91 5.16
N SER A 304 3.52 5.20 5.26
CA SER A 304 3.35 5.96 6.49
C SER A 304 1.94 6.52 6.67
N LEU A 305 1.17 6.65 5.58
CA LEU A 305 -0.17 7.24 5.60
C LEU A 305 -1.29 6.20 5.76
N ILE A 306 -1.07 4.96 5.35
CA ILE A 306 -2.07 3.90 5.51
C ILE A 306 -1.96 3.33 6.93
N VAL A 307 -2.95 3.64 7.78
CA VAL A 307 -3.00 3.19 9.18
C VAL A 307 -4.15 2.20 9.39
N TYR A 308 -3.81 0.97 9.73
CA TYR A 308 -4.77 -0.09 10.03
C TYR A 308 -5.15 -0.11 11.51
N ASN A 309 -6.41 -0.46 11.80
CA ASN A 309 -6.88 -0.72 13.16
C ASN A 309 -6.41 -2.11 13.65
N GLU A 310 -5.13 -2.23 14.01
CA GLU A 310 -4.53 -3.50 14.43
C GLU A 310 -5.23 -4.15 15.62
N ARG A 311 -5.76 -3.35 16.56
CA ARG A 311 -6.47 -3.87 17.73
C ARG A 311 -7.74 -4.59 17.31
N GLU A 312 -8.52 -4.00 16.42
CA GLU A 312 -9.72 -4.63 15.87
C GLU A 312 -9.38 -5.89 15.05
N ILE A 313 -8.31 -5.84 14.25
CA ILE A 313 -7.81 -7.00 13.50
C ILE A 313 -7.46 -8.15 14.44
N LYS A 314 -6.66 -7.89 15.48
CA LYS A 314 -6.26 -8.89 16.50
C LYS A 314 -7.47 -9.43 17.27
N ARG A 315 -8.44 -8.56 17.61
CA ARG A 315 -9.69 -8.96 18.27
C ARG A 315 -10.49 -9.94 17.41
N VAL A 316 -10.69 -9.62 16.13
CA VAL A 316 -11.44 -10.49 15.20
C VAL A 316 -10.68 -11.79 14.94
N GLN A 317 -9.34 -11.74 14.81
CA GLN A 317 -8.50 -12.93 14.73
C GLN A 317 -8.69 -13.84 15.95
N GLY A 318 -8.66 -13.31 17.17
CA GLY A 318 -8.90 -14.08 18.39
C GLY A 318 -10.30 -14.70 18.46
N ILE A 319 -11.32 -14.04 17.91
CA ILE A 319 -12.67 -14.61 17.77
C ILE A 319 -12.65 -15.79 16.79
N LEU A 320 -11.96 -15.66 15.66
CA LEU A 320 -11.84 -16.72 14.66
C LEU A 320 -11.11 -17.94 15.20
N GLU A 321 -10.00 -17.75 15.91
CA GLU A 321 -9.23 -18.81 16.54
C GLU A 321 -10.04 -19.59 17.57
N LYS A 322 -10.91 -18.91 18.34
CA LYS A 322 -11.84 -19.56 19.28
C LYS A 322 -12.95 -20.33 18.56
N LYS A 323 -13.47 -19.80 17.44
CA LYS A 323 -14.59 -20.39 16.69
C LYS A 323 -14.17 -21.62 15.85
N LEU A 324 -12.90 -21.72 15.48
CA LEU A 324 -12.36 -22.73 14.58
C LEU A 324 -11.47 -23.71 15.37
N SER A 325 -12.10 -24.73 15.94
CA SER A 325 -11.48 -25.67 16.88
C SER A 325 -10.66 -26.78 16.23
N GLN A 326 -10.88 -27.08 14.94
CA GLN A 326 -10.18 -28.15 14.24
C GLN A 326 -8.77 -27.71 13.81
N ASP A 327 -7.75 -28.54 14.04
CA ASP A 327 -6.35 -28.23 13.68
C ASP A 327 -6.18 -27.89 12.20
N ALA A 328 -6.87 -28.63 11.31
CA ALA A 328 -6.85 -28.35 9.88
C ALA A 328 -7.53 -27.02 9.50
N GLU A 329 -8.49 -26.52 10.28
CA GLU A 329 -9.05 -25.18 10.11
C GLU A 329 -8.06 -24.12 10.60
N LYS A 330 -7.42 -24.34 11.76
CA LYS A 330 -6.39 -23.45 12.32
C LYS A 330 -5.23 -23.24 11.35
N THR A 331 -4.70 -24.30 10.74
CA THR A 331 -3.63 -24.18 9.75
C THR A 331 -4.05 -23.29 8.57
N ARG A 332 -5.28 -23.45 8.06
CA ARG A 332 -5.80 -22.66 6.93
C ARG A 332 -6.02 -21.20 7.29
N ILE A 333 -6.49 -20.90 8.50
CA ILE A 333 -6.57 -19.52 9.00
C ILE A 333 -5.19 -18.91 9.06
N ASN A 334 -4.22 -19.60 9.68
CA ASN A 334 -2.88 -19.08 9.87
C ASN A 334 -2.25 -18.73 8.52
N THR A 335 -2.38 -19.58 7.50
CA THR A 335 -1.90 -19.26 6.15
C THR A 335 -2.51 -17.97 5.59
N ILE A 336 -3.83 -17.77 5.72
CA ILE A 336 -4.51 -16.56 5.23
C ILE A 336 -4.11 -15.34 6.07
N MET A 337 -4.01 -15.49 7.38
CA MET A 337 -3.66 -14.41 8.31
C MET A 337 -2.20 -13.98 8.16
N ASP A 338 -1.27 -14.91 7.94
CA ASP A 338 0.14 -14.61 7.67
C ASP A 338 0.27 -13.77 6.39
N GLU A 339 -0.42 -14.15 5.32
CA GLU A 339 -0.44 -13.36 4.08
C GLU A 339 -1.10 -12.00 4.30
N THR A 340 -2.21 -11.95 5.05
CA THR A 340 -2.93 -10.70 5.37
C THR A 340 -2.05 -9.76 6.17
N TRP A 341 -1.36 -10.24 7.22
CA TRP A 341 -0.43 -9.45 8.03
C TRP A 341 0.77 -8.95 7.23
N ASN A 342 1.28 -9.74 6.28
CA ASN A 342 2.32 -9.29 5.37
C ASN A 342 1.84 -8.13 4.48
N CYS A 343 0.59 -8.17 3.99
CA CYS A 343 0.03 -7.07 3.21
C CYS A 343 -0.28 -5.83 4.06
N ILE A 344 -0.74 -6.01 5.30
CA ILE A 344 -0.96 -4.93 6.27
C ILE A 344 0.36 -4.19 6.54
N LYS A 345 1.43 -4.92 6.87
CA LYS A 345 2.76 -4.34 7.12
C LYS A 345 3.34 -3.61 5.91
N ALA A 346 2.98 -4.04 4.71
CA ALA A 346 3.41 -3.41 3.47
C ALA A 346 2.53 -2.21 3.06
N GLY A 347 1.39 -1.97 3.70
CA GLY A 347 0.44 -0.94 3.28
C GLY A 347 -0.25 -1.27 1.95
N GLU A 348 -0.45 -2.56 1.64
CA GLU A 348 -0.87 -3.02 0.31
C GLU A 348 -2.33 -3.51 0.26
N ILE A 349 -3.03 -3.63 1.38
CA ILE A 349 -4.37 -4.21 1.42
C ILE A 349 -5.46 -3.18 1.64
N HIS A 350 -6.34 -3.02 0.66
CA HIS A 350 -7.48 -2.12 0.77
C HIS A 350 -8.38 -2.51 1.96
N PHE A 351 -8.96 -1.53 2.66
CA PHE A 351 -9.78 -1.80 3.84
C PHE A 351 -11.03 -2.64 3.54
N SER A 352 -11.70 -2.38 2.41
CA SER A 352 -12.82 -3.22 1.94
C SER A 352 -12.40 -4.68 1.66
N ARG A 353 -11.13 -4.91 1.30
CA ARG A 353 -10.58 -6.26 1.14
C ARG A 353 -10.45 -6.96 2.48
N LEU A 354 -10.00 -6.26 3.52
CA LEU A 354 -10.00 -6.78 4.89
C LEU A 354 -11.42 -7.14 5.34
N ASP A 355 -12.41 -6.27 5.08
CA ASP A 355 -13.82 -6.55 5.36
C ASP A 355 -14.30 -7.84 4.68
N MET A 356 -13.96 -8.03 3.39
CA MET A 356 -14.27 -9.25 2.66
C MET A 356 -13.58 -10.49 3.28
N ILE A 357 -12.28 -10.41 3.59
CA ILE A 357 -11.51 -11.52 4.15
C ILE A 357 -12.13 -11.99 5.47
N PHE A 358 -12.30 -11.08 6.43
CA PHE A 358 -12.85 -11.45 7.74
C PHE A 358 -14.30 -11.92 7.65
N SER A 359 -15.11 -11.30 6.77
CA SER A 359 -16.49 -11.75 6.54
C SER A 359 -16.56 -13.18 5.99
N LYS A 360 -15.64 -13.55 5.08
CA LYS A 360 -15.55 -14.93 4.56
C LYS A 360 -15.04 -15.91 5.62
N LEU A 361 -14.00 -15.55 6.38
CA LEU A 361 -13.47 -16.39 7.46
C LEU A 361 -14.52 -16.67 8.53
N LEU A 362 -15.32 -15.67 8.92
CA LEU A 362 -16.41 -15.83 9.90
C LEU A 362 -17.49 -16.81 9.44
N LYS A 363 -17.69 -16.95 8.12
CA LYS A 363 -18.58 -17.91 7.44
C LYS A 363 -17.90 -19.25 7.13
N LYS A 364 -16.67 -19.49 7.60
CA LYS A 364 -15.84 -20.67 7.30
C LYS A 364 -15.55 -20.87 5.80
N ASN A 365 -15.58 -19.80 5.02
CA ASN A 365 -15.23 -19.84 3.60
C ASN A 365 -13.73 -19.56 3.44
N PHE A 366 -12.96 -20.59 3.13
CA PHE A 366 -11.51 -20.50 2.91
C PHE A 366 -11.12 -20.25 1.44
N ASN A 367 -12.08 -20.04 0.54
CA ASN A 367 -11.80 -19.57 -0.81
C ASN A 367 -11.60 -18.05 -0.80
N ILE A 368 -10.45 -17.66 -0.25
CA ILE A 368 -10.05 -16.27 -0.04
C ILE A 368 -8.75 -16.03 -0.79
N VAL A 369 -8.81 -15.04 -1.69
CA VAL A 369 -7.62 -14.45 -2.31
C VAL A 369 -7.29 -13.22 -1.47
N VAL A 370 -6.10 -13.14 -0.91
CA VAL A 370 -5.71 -11.94 -0.14
C VAL A 370 -5.28 -10.85 -1.11
N ARG A 371 -4.26 -11.14 -1.93
CA ARG A 371 -3.74 -10.23 -2.97
C ARG A 371 -4.53 -10.36 -4.26
N GLU A 372 -5.16 -9.27 -4.69
CA GLU A 372 -5.78 -9.22 -6.02
C GLU A 372 -4.71 -9.30 -7.10
N LYS A 373 -5.10 -9.90 -8.23
CA LYS A 373 -4.26 -10.03 -9.40
C LYS A 373 -4.62 -8.96 -10.41
N ASP A 374 -3.64 -8.62 -11.24
CA ASP A 374 -3.90 -7.93 -12.49
C ASP A 374 -5.00 -8.66 -13.28
N ALA A 375 -5.95 -7.92 -13.86
CA ALA A 375 -7.03 -8.51 -14.66
C ALA A 375 -6.53 -9.34 -15.86
N GLU A 376 -5.28 -9.15 -16.28
CA GLU A 376 -4.63 -9.89 -17.37
C GLU A 376 -3.96 -11.19 -16.89
N ASP A 377 -3.75 -11.36 -15.58
CA ASP A 377 -3.17 -12.58 -15.01
C ASP A 377 -4.26 -13.64 -14.82
N ILE A 378 -4.34 -14.55 -15.78
CA ILE A 378 -5.30 -15.66 -15.78
C ILE A 378 -4.87 -16.86 -14.93
N THR A 379 -3.72 -16.79 -14.23
CA THR A 379 -3.26 -17.88 -13.36
C THR A 379 -4.16 -18.03 -12.12
N ILE A 380 -4.16 -19.21 -11.51
CA ILE A 380 -4.98 -19.52 -10.33
C ILE A 380 -4.29 -18.99 -9.07
N VAL A 381 -4.98 -18.22 -8.23
CA VAL A 381 -4.50 -17.97 -6.86
C VAL A 381 -4.81 -19.20 -6.02
N ILE A 382 -3.77 -19.89 -5.57
CA ILE A 382 -3.94 -21.12 -4.80
C ILE A 382 -4.30 -20.77 -3.36
N THR A 383 -5.60 -20.74 -3.08
CA THR A 383 -6.16 -20.59 -1.73
C THR A 383 -6.06 -21.91 -0.96
N PRO A 384 -6.15 -21.90 0.38
CA PRO A 384 -6.19 -23.15 1.15
C PRO A 384 -7.37 -24.06 0.79
N HIS A 385 -8.47 -23.48 0.28
CA HIS A 385 -9.59 -24.25 -0.29
C HIS A 385 -9.19 -24.98 -1.58
N HIS A 386 -8.52 -24.29 -2.51
CA HIS A 386 -8.06 -24.90 -3.76
C HIS A 386 -7.03 -26.00 -3.52
N GLU A 387 -6.09 -25.76 -2.61
CA GLU A 387 -5.10 -26.75 -2.22
C GLU A 387 -5.75 -28.03 -1.69
N LYS A 388 -6.77 -27.91 -0.83
CA LYS A 388 -7.53 -29.06 -0.34
C LYS A 388 -8.32 -29.77 -1.45
N LYS A 389 -8.91 -29.03 -2.39
CA LYS A 389 -9.85 -29.57 -3.40
C LYS A 389 -9.14 -30.19 -4.62
N TYR A 390 -8.01 -29.63 -5.04
CA TYR A 390 -7.32 -29.99 -6.29
C TYR A 390 -5.86 -30.40 -6.08
N GLY A 391 -5.24 -30.09 -4.93
CA GLY A 391 -3.83 -30.34 -4.66
C GLY A 391 -2.91 -29.22 -5.16
N ARG A 392 -2.01 -28.74 -4.29
CA ARG A 392 -1.12 -27.60 -4.57
C ARG A 392 -0.20 -27.86 -5.77
N ASP A 393 0.40 -29.04 -5.86
CA ASP A 393 1.36 -29.36 -6.93
C ASP A 393 0.73 -29.34 -8.33
N ILE A 394 -0.52 -29.81 -8.42
CA ILE A 394 -1.28 -29.82 -9.68
C ILE A 394 -1.55 -28.37 -10.12
N LEU A 395 -2.05 -27.54 -9.20
CA LEU A 395 -2.36 -26.14 -9.48
C LEU A 395 -1.10 -25.32 -9.80
N ASN A 396 0.01 -25.56 -9.09
CA ASN A 396 1.31 -24.94 -9.40
C ASN A 396 1.77 -25.30 -10.82
N ARG A 397 1.66 -26.58 -11.20
CA ARG A 397 2.02 -27.02 -12.55
C ARG A 397 1.13 -26.38 -13.61
N ILE A 398 -0.17 -26.24 -13.35
CA ILE A 398 -1.10 -25.53 -14.23
C ILE A 398 -0.67 -24.07 -14.39
N ASN A 399 -0.37 -23.37 -13.30
CA ASN A 399 0.10 -21.99 -13.35
C ASN A 399 1.40 -21.85 -14.16
N ILE A 400 2.35 -22.78 -14.02
CA ILE A 400 3.57 -22.79 -14.83
C ILE A 400 3.22 -22.96 -16.32
N ILE A 401 2.31 -23.87 -16.68
CA ILE A 401 1.89 -24.06 -18.07
C ILE A 401 1.24 -22.79 -18.63
N ILE A 402 0.38 -22.13 -17.85
CA ILE A 402 -0.26 -20.87 -18.24
C ILE A 402 0.80 -19.79 -18.51
N GLN A 403 1.77 -19.65 -17.60
CA GLN A 403 2.87 -18.69 -17.76
C GLN A 403 3.76 -19.05 -18.96
N GLU A 404 4.01 -20.33 -19.22
CA GLU A 404 4.76 -20.79 -20.38
C GLU A 404 4.04 -20.48 -21.69
N ILE A 405 2.71 -20.64 -21.74
CA ILE A 405 1.91 -20.27 -22.91
C ILE A 405 1.95 -18.75 -23.08
N ASP A 406 1.76 -17.98 -22.00
CA ASP A 406 1.88 -16.52 -22.02
C ASP A 406 3.21 -16.08 -22.64
N PHE A 407 4.29 -16.70 -22.16
CA PHE A 407 5.64 -16.28 -22.44
C PHE A 407 6.13 -16.65 -23.84
N TRP A 408 5.78 -17.83 -24.36
CA TRP A 408 6.33 -18.34 -25.61
C TRP A 408 5.42 -18.18 -26.84
N TYR A 409 4.11 -18.00 -26.64
CA TYR A 409 3.18 -17.94 -27.76
C TYR A 409 2.94 -16.49 -28.22
N PRO A 410 2.89 -16.24 -29.54
CA PRO A 410 2.58 -14.92 -30.05
C PRO A 410 1.14 -14.50 -29.70
N PRO A 411 0.83 -13.18 -29.65
CA PRO A 411 -0.47 -12.68 -29.21
C PRO A 411 -1.68 -13.31 -29.93
N ASN A 412 -1.59 -13.52 -31.25
CA ASN A 412 -2.68 -14.04 -32.07
C ASN A 412 -3.01 -15.51 -31.74
N GLU A 413 -2.01 -16.33 -31.44
CA GLU A 413 -2.20 -17.74 -31.03
C GLU A 413 -2.64 -17.82 -29.56
N LYS A 414 -2.12 -16.91 -28.73
CA LYS A 414 -2.41 -16.83 -27.30
C LYS A 414 -3.88 -16.55 -27.03
N GLN A 415 -4.54 -15.68 -27.79
CA GLN A 415 -5.94 -15.26 -27.53
C GLN A 415 -6.92 -16.44 -27.47
N LEU A 416 -6.88 -17.35 -28.45
CA LEU A 416 -7.80 -18.51 -28.49
C LEU A 416 -7.53 -19.49 -27.34
N LEU A 417 -6.25 -19.75 -27.06
CA LEU A 417 -5.84 -20.61 -25.94
C LEU A 417 -6.31 -20.01 -24.61
N PHE A 418 -6.11 -18.71 -24.42
CA PHE A 418 -6.42 -18.01 -23.19
C PHE A 418 -7.92 -17.90 -22.94
N GLN A 419 -8.77 -17.83 -23.97
CA GLN A 419 -10.22 -17.87 -23.77
C GLN A 419 -10.69 -19.17 -23.10
N SER A 420 -10.12 -20.32 -23.47
CA SER A 420 -10.49 -21.62 -22.87
C SER A 420 -9.91 -21.79 -21.46
N ILE A 421 -8.66 -21.38 -21.28
CA ILE A 421 -7.96 -21.44 -19.98
C ILE A 421 -8.62 -20.47 -18.99
N ALA A 422 -8.87 -19.21 -19.38
CA ALA A 422 -9.46 -18.20 -18.51
C ALA A 422 -10.83 -18.62 -17.98
N LYS A 423 -11.74 -19.11 -18.85
CA LYS A 423 -13.04 -19.64 -18.41
C LYS A 423 -12.90 -20.74 -17.37
N THR A 424 -11.86 -21.56 -17.49
CA THR A 424 -11.64 -22.67 -16.57
C THR A 424 -10.99 -22.21 -15.26
N THR A 425 -10.01 -21.33 -15.32
CA THR A 425 -9.35 -20.78 -14.13
C THR A 425 -10.31 -19.89 -13.33
N GLU A 426 -11.18 -19.13 -14.00
CA GLU A 426 -12.30 -18.39 -13.38
C GLU A 426 -13.26 -19.32 -12.66
N LYS A 427 -13.68 -20.44 -13.28
CA LYS A 427 -14.53 -21.45 -12.63
C LYS A 427 -13.87 -22.03 -11.38
N ILE A 428 -12.56 -22.33 -11.44
CA ILE A 428 -11.80 -22.80 -10.27
C ILE A 428 -11.79 -21.73 -9.18
N GLN A 429 -11.43 -20.49 -9.55
CA GLN A 429 -11.30 -19.36 -8.63
C GLN A 429 -12.62 -19.00 -7.94
N ALA A 430 -13.74 -19.13 -8.66
CA ALA A 430 -15.10 -18.89 -8.17
C ALA A 430 -15.76 -20.12 -7.51
N ASP A 431 -15.06 -21.25 -7.42
CA ASP A 431 -15.56 -22.53 -6.90
C ASP A 431 -16.80 -23.06 -7.64
N GLN A 432 -16.92 -22.78 -8.94
CA GLN A 432 -18.02 -23.25 -9.79
C GLN A 432 -17.84 -24.73 -10.22
N PRO A 433 -18.93 -25.41 -10.62
CA PRO A 433 -18.86 -26.78 -11.15
C PRO A 433 -17.94 -26.86 -12.38
N LEU A 434 -17.04 -27.85 -12.36
CA LEU A 434 -16.08 -28.12 -13.42
C LEU A 434 -16.01 -29.64 -13.65
N ASP A 435 -16.04 -30.08 -14.91
CA ASP A 435 -15.68 -31.45 -15.24
C ASP A 435 -14.17 -31.64 -15.03
N LYS A 436 -13.83 -32.30 -13.92
CA LYS A 436 -12.44 -32.54 -13.54
C LYS A 436 -11.68 -33.36 -14.57
N LYS A 437 -12.36 -34.29 -15.26
CA LYS A 437 -11.71 -35.18 -16.22
C LYS A 437 -11.35 -34.40 -17.47
N GLU A 438 -12.31 -33.66 -18.02
CA GLU A 438 -12.10 -32.80 -19.19
C GLU A 438 -10.97 -31.77 -18.93
N PHE A 439 -11.00 -31.13 -17.75
CA PHE A 439 -9.97 -30.16 -17.38
C PHE A 439 -8.56 -30.77 -17.30
N LEU A 440 -8.43 -31.93 -16.64
CA LEU A 440 -7.14 -32.60 -16.51
C LEU A 440 -6.62 -33.08 -17.86
N GLU A 441 -7.49 -33.58 -18.74
CA GLU A 441 -7.13 -33.99 -20.10
C GLU A 441 -6.64 -32.80 -20.93
N MET A 442 -7.34 -31.65 -20.85
CA MET A 442 -6.92 -30.40 -21.51
C MET A 442 -5.54 -29.94 -21.02
N MET A 443 -5.31 -29.88 -19.71
CA MET A 443 -4.03 -29.44 -19.15
C MET A 443 -2.88 -30.41 -19.46
N GLN A 444 -3.15 -31.72 -19.48
CA GLN A 444 -2.16 -32.72 -19.91
C GLN A 444 -1.79 -32.58 -21.39
N SER A 445 -2.76 -32.23 -22.24
CA SER A 445 -2.52 -31.94 -23.65
C SER A 445 -1.57 -30.75 -23.82
N TYR A 446 -1.85 -29.65 -23.10
CA TYR A 446 -0.95 -28.48 -23.08
C TYR A 446 0.44 -28.83 -22.58
N ASP A 447 0.56 -29.55 -21.47
CA ASP A 447 1.85 -29.93 -20.90
C ASP A 447 2.69 -30.78 -21.88
N LYS A 448 2.08 -31.74 -22.58
CA LYS A 448 2.74 -32.53 -23.62
C LYS A 448 3.17 -31.67 -24.81
N SER A 449 2.33 -30.71 -25.21
CA SER A 449 2.66 -29.75 -26.26
C SER A 449 3.87 -28.88 -25.89
N MET A 450 3.89 -28.32 -24.67
CA MET A 450 5.00 -27.53 -24.15
C MET A 450 6.30 -28.32 -24.10
N GLU A 451 6.24 -29.59 -23.67
CA GLU A 451 7.41 -30.47 -23.66
C GLU A 451 7.95 -30.73 -25.07
N LYS A 452 7.06 -30.91 -26.05
CA LYS A 452 7.47 -31.18 -27.43
C LYS A 452 8.05 -29.95 -28.13
N ASN A 453 7.46 -28.78 -27.92
CA ASN A 453 7.67 -27.61 -28.77
C ASN A 453 8.63 -26.57 -28.15
N SER A 454 8.60 -26.38 -26.82
CA SER A 454 9.36 -25.31 -26.16
C SER A 454 10.42 -25.84 -25.19
N ARG A 455 10.05 -26.72 -24.25
CA ARG A 455 10.94 -27.10 -23.13
C ARG A 455 12.20 -27.86 -23.57
N LYS A 456 12.16 -28.56 -24.71
CA LYS A 456 13.34 -29.21 -25.31
C LYS A 456 14.47 -28.23 -25.65
N SER A 457 14.13 -26.97 -25.97
CA SER A 457 15.13 -25.95 -26.31
C SER A 457 15.68 -25.20 -25.10
N TYR A 458 15.11 -25.39 -23.89
CA TYR A 458 15.52 -24.67 -22.68
C TYR A 458 17.02 -24.78 -22.40
N PRO A 459 17.68 -25.95 -22.49
CA PRO A 459 19.13 -26.03 -22.29
C PRO A 459 19.93 -25.14 -23.26
N ASN A 460 19.48 -25.03 -24.51
CA ASN A 460 20.12 -24.17 -25.50
C ASN A 460 19.86 -22.69 -25.19
N LYS A 461 18.64 -22.34 -24.79
CA LYS A 461 18.30 -20.97 -24.36
C LYS A 461 19.10 -20.53 -23.13
N VAL A 462 19.30 -21.41 -22.15
CA VAL A 462 20.16 -21.10 -20.98
C VAL A 462 21.59 -20.79 -21.40
N LYS A 463 22.17 -21.59 -22.31
CA LYS A 463 23.51 -21.34 -22.85
C LYS A 463 23.59 -20.01 -23.62
N GLU A 464 22.58 -19.71 -24.41
CA GLU A 464 22.46 -18.46 -25.17
C GLU A 464 22.42 -17.24 -24.23
N LEU A 465 21.54 -17.25 -23.21
CA LEU A 465 21.46 -16.19 -22.21
C LEU A 465 22.77 -15.99 -21.46
N ALA A 466 23.42 -17.08 -21.03
CA ALA A 466 24.70 -17.02 -20.34
C ALA A 466 25.81 -16.42 -21.23
N SER A 467 25.82 -16.79 -22.52
CA SER A 467 26.76 -16.25 -23.50
C SER A 467 26.57 -14.75 -23.71
N ILE A 468 25.32 -14.32 -23.95
CA ILE A 468 24.98 -12.90 -24.16
C ILE A 468 25.30 -12.09 -22.90
N TYR A 469 24.89 -12.55 -21.72
CA TYR A 469 25.17 -11.88 -20.45
C TYR A 469 26.69 -11.74 -20.20
N SER A 470 27.46 -12.81 -20.47
CA SER A 470 28.93 -12.76 -20.36
C SER A 470 29.55 -11.77 -21.34
N ALA A 471 29.09 -11.77 -22.59
CA ALA A 471 29.56 -10.82 -23.61
C ALA A 471 29.24 -9.37 -23.23
N PHE A 472 28.03 -9.11 -22.72
CA PHE A 472 27.64 -7.79 -22.20
C PHE A 472 28.57 -7.35 -21.07
N LYS A 473 28.82 -8.20 -20.06
CA LYS A 473 29.72 -7.87 -18.94
C LYS A 473 31.15 -7.57 -19.41
N LYS A 474 31.65 -8.27 -20.43
CA LYS A 474 32.99 -8.05 -20.99
C LYS A 474 33.17 -6.68 -21.63
N LEU A 475 32.09 -6.02 -22.08
CA LEU A 475 32.16 -4.65 -22.60
C LEU A 475 32.45 -3.61 -21.51
N PHE A 476 32.16 -3.95 -20.24
CA PHE A 476 32.26 -3.03 -19.10
C PHE A 476 33.09 -3.63 -17.95
N PRO A 477 34.39 -3.92 -18.16
CA PRO A 477 35.23 -4.59 -17.18
C PRO A 477 35.61 -3.71 -15.96
N GLY A 478 35.42 -2.39 -16.03
CA GLY A 478 35.76 -1.47 -14.95
C GLY A 478 35.12 -0.08 -15.10
N LYS A 479 35.37 0.78 -14.10
CA LYS A 479 34.75 2.12 -13.97
C LYS A 479 34.93 2.99 -15.22
N THR A 480 36.07 2.91 -15.90
CA THR A 480 36.33 3.74 -17.08
C THR A 480 35.34 3.50 -18.22
N GLN A 481 35.02 2.24 -18.52
CA GLN A 481 34.05 1.88 -19.56
C GLN A 481 32.62 2.20 -19.12
N GLN A 482 32.35 2.08 -17.83
CA GLN A 482 31.06 2.46 -17.23
C GLN A 482 30.79 3.96 -17.40
N VAL A 483 31.77 4.81 -17.06
CA VAL A 483 31.70 6.27 -17.24
C VAL A 483 31.58 6.66 -18.71
N LYS A 484 32.18 5.91 -19.64
CA LYS A 484 31.98 6.14 -21.08
C LYS A 484 30.52 5.94 -21.50
N LEU A 485 29.86 4.91 -20.96
CA LEU A 485 28.43 4.67 -21.22
C LEU A 485 27.56 5.78 -20.62
N GLU A 486 27.81 6.18 -19.37
CA GLU A 486 27.09 7.27 -18.69
C GLU A 486 27.14 8.57 -19.50
N LYS A 487 28.35 9.01 -19.86
CA LYS A 487 28.57 10.23 -20.66
C LYS A 487 27.88 10.13 -22.01
N ARG A 488 27.96 8.96 -22.64
CA ARG A 488 27.36 8.74 -23.96
C ARG A 488 25.85 8.80 -23.92
N LEU A 489 25.22 8.21 -22.90
CA LEU A 489 23.77 8.21 -22.74
C LEU A 489 23.24 9.50 -22.09
N MET A 490 24.13 10.42 -21.70
CA MET A 490 23.80 11.60 -20.90
C MET A 490 23.00 11.24 -19.63
N ASN A 491 23.30 10.07 -19.04
CA ASN A 491 22.62 9.55 -17.87
C ASN A 491 23.64 9.01 -16.87
N GLU A 492 23.94 9.81 -15.85
CA GLU A 492 24.85 9.45 -14.76
C GLU A 492 24.32 8.31 -13.88
N LYS A 493 23.00 8.06 -13.90
CA LYS A 493 22.31 7.03 -13.11
C LYS A 493 22.06 5.74 -13.88
N ILE A 494 22.55 5.61 -15.12
CA ILE A 494 22.28 4.43 -15.95
C ILE A 494 22.70 3.12 -15.27
N TRP A 495 23.77 3.13 -14.49
CA TRP A 495 24.21 1.92 -13.77
C TRP A 495 23.29 1.54 -12.63
N GLU A 496 22.69 2.50 -11.94
CA GLU A 496 21.63 2.23 -10.97
C GLU A 496 20.44 1.56 -11.68
N GLU A 497 20.03 2.09 -12.84
CA GLU A 497 18.91 1.55 -13.63
C GLU A 497 19.15 0.11 -14.10
N ILE A 498 20.33 -0.20 -14.66
CA ILE A 498 20.60 -1.52 -15.24
C ILE A 498 21.13 -2.55 -14.25
N SER A 499 21.61 -2.13 -13.07
CA SER A 499 22.17 -3.03 -12.07
C SER A 499 21.14 -4.03 -11.53
N GLU A 500 19.91 -3.56 -11.28
CA GLU A 500 18.82 -4.37 -10.77
C GLU A 500 18.51 -5.55 -11.72
N ASP A 501 18.41 -5.25 -13.02
CA ASP A 501 18.16 -6.25 -14.06
C ASP A 501 19.35 -7.20 -14.21
N GLN A 502 20.59 -6.69 -14.20
CA GLN A 502 21.78 -7.54 -14.26
C GLN A 502 21.86 -8.52 -13.09
N ASP A 503 21.53 -8.09 -11.89
CA ASP A 503 21.57 -8.95 -10.70
C ASP A 503 20.47 -10.00 -10.72
N LYS A 504 19.28 -9.68 -11.24
CA LYS A 504 18.22 -10.67 -11.48
C LYS A 504 18.67 -11.69 -12.54
N VAL A 505 19.22 -11.25 -13.66
CA VAL A 505 19.72 -12.13 -14.72
C VAL A 505 20.83 -13.05 -14.19
N LYS A 506 21.84 -12.50 -13.50
CA LYS A 506 22.96 -13.24 -12.92
C LYS A 506 22.48 -14.35 -11.96
N ARG A 507 21.61 -14.00 -11.02
CA ARG A 507 21.10 -14.94 -10.01
C ARG A 507 20.33 -16.09 -10.67
N ASN A 508 19.45 -15.77 -11.61
CA ASN A 508 18.63 -16.78 -12.28
C ASN A 508 19.45 -17.70 -13.20
N ILE A 509 20.43 -17.15 -13.95
CA ILE A 509 21.37 -17.97 -14.75
C ILE A 509 22.18 -18.91 -13.86
N ALA A 510 22.62 -18.45 -12.68
CA ALA A 510 23.34 -19.30 -11.73
C ALA A 510 22.47 -20.46 -11.23
N VAL A 511 21.20 -20.21 -10.91
CA VAL A 511 20.25 -21.27 -10.50
C VAL A 511 20.00 -22.26 -11.64
N LEU A 512 19.80 -21.77 -12.87
CA LEU A 512 19.61 -22.61 -14.06
C LEU A 512 20.83 -23.47 -14.41
N SER A 513 22.02 -23.03 -14.01
CA SER A 513 23.29 -23.73 -14.21
C SER A 513 23.69 -24.61 -13.03
N SER A 514 22.86 -24.68 -11.97
CA SER A 514 23.14 -25.48 -10.78
C SER A 514 22.78 -26.95 -10.97
N ASP A 515 23.52 -27.85 -10.32
CA ASP A 515 23.26 -29.30 -10.31
C ASP A 515 22.15 -29.70 -9.32
N ASN A 516 21.28 -28.77 -8.92
CA ASN A 516 20.23 -29.02 -7.94
C ASN A 516 19.23 -30.08 -8.46
N ALA A 517 18.94 -31.11 -7.64
CA ALA A 517 18.01 -32.17 -7.98
C ALA A 517 16.61 -31.66 -8.36
N SER A 518 16.15 -30.57 -7.74
CA SER A 518 14.85 -29.94 -8.05
C SER A 518 14.81 -29.32 -9.45
N MET A 519 15.96 -28.97 -10.03
CA MET A 519 16.11 -28.35 -11.36
C MET A 519 16.29 -29.38 -12.49
N LYS A 520 16.23 -30.69 -12.20
CA LYS A 520 16.37 -31.74 -13.22
C LYS A 520 15.26 -31.73 -14.26
N LYS A 521 14.02 -31.40 -13.87
CA LYS A 521 12.88 -31.33 -14.79
C LYS A 521 12.80 -29.95 -15.45
N ASN A 522 12.62 -29.90 -16.78
CA ASN A 522 12.59 -28.64 -17.53
C ASN A 522 11.45 -27.70 -17.09
N VAL A 523 10.29 -28.22 -16.70
CA VAL A 523 9.18 -27.41 -16.18
C VAL A 523 9.59 -26.57 -14.96
N ASN A 524 10.45 -27.09 -14.09
CA ASN A 524 10.93 -26.38 -12.90
C ASN A 524 11.96 -25.28 -13.24
N LYS A 525 12.57 -25.35 -14.44
CA LYS A 525 13.52 -24.34 -14.92
C LYS A 525 12.81 -23.09 -15.43
N PHE A 526 11.55 -23.21 -15.86
CA PHE A 526 10.85 -22.13 -16.55
C PHE A 526 10.77 -20.83 -15.73
N PRO A 527 10.40 -20.81 -14.43
CA PRO A 527 10.31 -19.55 -13.69
C PRO A 527 11.62 -18.75 -13.68
N PHE A 528 12.75 -19.44 -13.55
CA PHE A 528 14.07 -18.80 -13.58
C PHE A 528 14.45 -18.38 -15.02
N LEU A 529 14.09 -19.19 -16.01
CA LEU A 529 14.34 -18.88 -17.42
C LEU A 529 13.54 -17.65 -17.88
N GLN A 530 12.28 -17.56 -17.48
CA GLN A 530 11.40 -16.42 -17.74
C GLN A 530 12.06 -15.15 -17.19
N VAL A 531 12.36 -15.10 -15.90
CA VAL A 531 12.96 -13.92 -15.26
C VAL A 531 14.29 -13.54 -15.92
N ALA A 532 15.19 -14.50 -16.16
CA ALA A 532 16.46 -14.20 -16.83
C ALA A 532 16.26 -13.63 -18.25
N THR A 533 15.29 -14.15 -19.00
CA THR A 533 15.03 -13.73 -20.38
C THR A 533 14.35 -12.37 -20.43
N GLU A 534 13.33 -12.12 -19.61
CA GLU A 534 12.60 -10.84 -19.55
C GLU A 534 13.53 -9.69 -19.20
N HIS A 535 14.31 -9.83 -18.13
CA HIS A 535 15.20 -8.79 -17.66
C HIS A 535 16.36 -8.54 -18.63
N LEU A 536 16.93 -9.59 -19.24
CA LEU A 536 17.99 -9.40 -20.24
C LEU A 536 17.45 -8.77 -21.53
N SER A 537 16.28 -9.20 -22.00
CA SER A 537 15.63 -8.62 -23.18
C SER A 537 15.33 -7.14 -22.96
N GLN A 538 14.72 -6.81 -21.82
CA GLN A 538 14.37 -5.44 -21.47
C GLN A 538 15.59 -4.54 -21.37
N LEU A 539 16.66 -5.01 -20.72
CA LEU A 539 17.93 -4.27 -20.62
C LEU A 539 18.54 -3.99 -22.00
N LEU A 540 18.58 -4.99 -22.89
CA LEU A 540 19.14 -4.83 -24.22
C LEU A 540 18.26 -3.94 -25.10
N TYR A 541 16.94 -4.05 -24.96
CA TYR A 541 15.96 -3.18 -25.60
C TYR A 541 16.18 -1.71 -25.23
N ASP A 542 16.20 -1.42 -23.92
CA ASP A 542 16.31 -0.06 -23.41
C ASP A 542 17.63 0.59 -23.82
N LEU A 543 18.75 -0.12 -23.68
CA LEU A 543 20.05 0.39 -24.09
C LEU A 543 20.14 0.60 -25.59
N SER A 544 19.56 -0.30 -26.40
CA SER A 544 19.55 -0.14 -27.86
C SER A 544 18.76 1.09 -28.28
N MET A 545 17.56 1.30 -27.72
CA MET A 545 16.73 2.47 -28.02
C MET A 545 17.38 3.77 -27.55
N GLN A 546 17.91 3.81 -26.33
CA GLN A 546 18.60 5.00 -25.81
C GLN A 546 19.81 5.35 -26.67
N MET A 547 20.57 4.37 -27.16
CA MET A 547 21.68 4.62 -28.07
C MET A 547 21.23 5.09 -29.44
N PHE A 548 20.14 4.53 -29.97
CA PHE A 548 19.62 4.87 -31.30
C PHE A 548 19.15 6.32 -31.38
N ILE A 549 18.41 6.80 -30.37
CA ILE A 549 17.81 8.15 -30.40
C ILE A 549 18.87 9.25 -30.31
N LEU A 550 20.07 8.93 -29.82
CA LEU A 550 21.18 9.89 -29.69
C LEU A 550 21.97 10.09 -31.00
N PHE A 551 21.64 9.40 -32.09
CA PHE A 551 22.27 9.65 -33.38
C PHE A 551 21.74 10.94 -34.02
N GLU A 552 22.65 11.72 -34.60
CA GLU A 552 22.28 12.92 -35.35
C GLU A 552 21.43 12.56 -36.59
N GLY A 553 20.34 13.29 -36.80
CA GLY A 553 19.46 13.13 -37.96
C GLY A 553 18.36 12.08 -37.82
N VAL A 554 18.17 11.48 -36.65
CA VAL A 554 17.03 10.59 -36.37
C VAL A 554 15.75 11.41 -36.26
N ASP A 555 14.78 11.14 -37.14
CA ASP A 555 13.46 11.77 -37.13
C ASP A 555 12.42 10.94 -36.35
N THR A 556 11.23 11.51 -36.19
CA THR A 556 10.12 10.86 -35.45
C THR A 556 9.65 9.58 -36.13
N ARG A 557 9.69 9.50 -37.48
CA ARG A 557 9.30 8.30 -38.22
C ARG A 557 10.29 7.16 -37.94
N SER A 558 11.58 7.44 -38.05
CA SER A 558 12.66 6.47 -37.78
C SER A 558 12.63 5.98 -36.34
N THR A 559 12.35 6.88 -35.39
CA THR A 559 12.16 6.53 -33.98
C THR A 559 10.98 5.60 -33.79
N THR A 560 9.86 5.87 -34.45
CA THR A 560 8.65 5.04 -34.37
C THR A 560 8.89 3.65 -34.94
N ASN A 561 9.51 3.57 -36.11
CA ASN A 561 9.82 2.31 -36.78
C ASN A 561 10.83 1.48 -35.99
N MET A 562 11.91 2.10 -35.50
CA MET A 562 12.88 1.40 -34.65
C MET A 562 12.25 0.91 -33.34
N THR A 563 11.39 1.74 -32.73
CA THR A 563 10.61 1.32 -31.55
C THR A 563 9.76 0.10 -31.89
N ASN A 564 9.06 0.07 -33.02
CA ASN A 564 8.28 -1.08 -33.45
C ASN A 564 9.15 -2.32 -33.66
N ILE A 565 10.33 -2.19 -34.27
CA ILE A 565 11.26 -3.30 -34.49
C ILE A 565 11.76 -3.87 -33.16
N LEU A 566 12.36 -3.03 -32.32
CA LEU A 566 12.99 -3.49 -31.08
C LEU A 566 11.95 -3.92 -30.03
N SER A 567 10.76 -3.31 -30.01
CA SER A 567 9.66 -3.78 -29.14
C SER A 567 9.12 -5.13 -29.61
N THR A 568 9.09 -5.41 -30.92
CA THR A 568 8.79 -6.75 -31.43
C THR A 568 9.86 -7.75 -31.00
N TYR A 569 11.14 -7.37 -31.02
CA TYR A 569 12.21 -8.24 -30.49
C TYR A 569 12.01 -8.55 -29.01
N ASN A 570 11.66 -7.54 -28.22
CA ASN A 570 11.40 -7.68 -26.80
C ASN A 570 10.13 -8.51 -26.51
N GLU A 571 9.07 -8.34 -27.30
CA GLU A 571 7.82 -9.12 -27.21
C GLU A 571 8.06 -10.60 -27.49
N PHE A 572 8.81 -10.91 -28.56
CA PHE A 572 9.14 -12.29 -28.94
C PHE A 572 10.33 -12.87 -28.18
N ARG A 573 10.91 -12.12 -27.24
CA ARG A 573 12.05 -12.54 -26.39
C ARG A 573 13.26 -12.97 -27.23
N ASP A 574 13.48 -12.30 -28.36
CA ASP A 574 14.61 -12.54 -29.26
C ASP A 574 15.88 -11.86 -28.73
N CYS A 575 16.38 -12.35 -27.59
CA CYS A 575 17.62 -11.91 -26.95
C CYS A 575 18.80 -11.82 -27.94
N PRO A 576 19.02 -12.80 -28.85
CA PRO A 576 20.07 -12.70 -29.86
C PRO A 576 19.96 -11.47 -30.77
N SER A 577 18.75 -11.15 -31.26
CA SER A 577 18.53 -9.98 -32.12
C SER A 577 18.67 -8.67 -31.33
N LEU A 578 18.18 -8.63 -30.08
CA LEU A 578 18.39 -7.48 -29.19
C LEU A 578 19.88 -7.26 -28.89
N TRP A 579 20.64 -8.33 -28.65
CA TRP A 579 22.08 -8.25 -28.46
C TRP A 579 22.79 -7.76 -29.73
N ALA A 580 22.37 -8.23 -30.90
CA ALA A 580 22.92 -7.77 -32.18
C ALA A 580 22.65 -6.28 -32.40
N ALA A 581 21.44 -5.81 -32.13
CA ALA A 581 21.08 -4.39 -32.19
C ALA A 581 21.93 -3.56 -31.21
N PHE A 582 21.97 -3.95 -29.93
CA PHE A 582 22.77 -3.26 -28.92
C PHE A 582 24.24 -3.19 -29.32
N SER A 583 24.83 -4.31 -29.73
CA SER A 583 26.24 -4.37 -30.14
C SER A 583 26.52 -3.51 -31.37
N HIS A 584 25.59 -3.47 -32.32
CA HIS A 584 25.68 -2.63 -33.51
C HIS A 584 25.73 -1.15 -33.14
N TYR A 585 24.76 -0.67 -32.35
CA TYR A 585 24.72 0.73 -31.93
C TYR A 585 25.89 1.07 -31.03
N TYR A 586 26.25 0.18 -30.10
CA TYR A 586 27.39 0.38 -29.21
C TYR A 586 28.70 0.58 -30.00
N SER A 587 28.92 -0.20 -31.07
CA SER A 587 30.15 -0.14 -31.87
C SER A 587 30.20 0.99 -32.92
N LYS A 588 29.06 1.44 -33.46
CA LYS A 588 29.03 2.35 -34.63
C LYS A 588 28.91 3.85 -34.39
N THR A 589 28.51 4.31 -33.20
CA THR A 589 28.46 5.76 -32.89
C THR A 589 29.82 6.44 -32.81
N SER A 590 30.93 5.74 -33.08
CA SER A 590 32.25 6.33 -33.24
C SER A 590 32.49 6.93 -34.63
N MET A 591 31.52 6.83 -35.55
CA MET A 591 31.62 7.32 -36.93
C MET A 591 30.60 8.44 -37.20
N GLN A 592 31.07 9.60 -37.65
CA GLN A 592 30.21 10.68 -38.19
C GLN A 592 29.56 10.21 -39.50
N ASN A 593 28.27 10.50 -39.70
CA ASN A 593 27.47 10.22 -40.91
C ASN A 593 27.10 8.75 -41.17
N LEU A 594 26.53 8.04 -40.19
CA LEU A 594 26.04 6.68 -40.39
C LEU A 594 24.51 6.65 -40.47
N SER A 595 23.98 6.44 -41.68
CA SER A 595 22.56 6.14 -41.89
C SER A 595 22.29 4.72 -41.36
N VAL A 596 21.84 4.62 -40.11
CA VAL A 596 21.31 3.35 -39.62
C VAL A 596 19.88 3.22 -40.13
N ASN A 597 19.65 2.27 -41.04
CA ASN A 597 18.32 2.04 -41.61
C ASN A 597 17.68 0.81 -40.95
N GLU A 598 16.40 0.94 -40.62
CA GLU A 598 15.46 -0.08 -40.16
C GLU A 598 15.60 -1.41 -40.91
N LYS A 599 15.88 -1.36 -42.22
CA LYS A 599 16.12 -2.54 -43.07
C LYS A 599 17.22 -3.46 -42.53
N ILE A 600 18.34 -2.90 -42.06
CA ILE A 600 19.44 -3.69 -41.48
C ILE A 600 18.97 -4.38 -40.20
N MET A 601 18.21 -3.68 -39.35
CA MET A 601 17.72 -4.29 -38.12
C MET A 601 16.77 -5.45 -38.45
N ILE A 602 15.87 -5.31 -39.41
CA ILE A 602 14.98 -6.39 -39.89
C ILE A 602 15.78 -7.58 -40.47
N GLU A 603 16.88 -7.32 -41.18
CA GLU A 603 17.76 -8.39 -41.69
C GLU A 603 18.52 -9.14 -40.58
N LEU A 604 18.81 -8.47 -39.47
CA LEU A 604 19.49 -9.06 -38.31
C LEU A 604 18.57 -9.93 -37.44
N THR A 605 17.26 -10.00 -37.72
CA THR A 605 16.32 -10.83 -36.96
C THR A 605 16.69 -12.31 -37.05
N ARG A 606 16.89 -12.96 -35.90
CA ARG A 606 17.29 -14.36 -35.80
C ARG A 606 16.12 -15.30 -35.54
N GLU A 607 15.08 -14.86 -34.84
CA GLU A 607 13.91 -15.68 -34.54
C GLU A 607 12.91 -15.66 -35.71
N PRO A 608 12.57 -16.81 -36.34
CA PRO A 608 11.69 -16.84 -37.52
C PRO A 608 10.31 -16.24 -37.29
N ARG A 609 9.73 -16.43 -36.09
CA ARG A 609 8.42 -15.87 -35.72
C ARG A 609 8.47 -14.34 -35.64
N CYS A 610 9.54 -13.82 -35.06
CA CYS A 610 9.81 -12.40 -34.97
C CYS A 610 9.96 -11.79 -36.39
N GLN A 611 10.71 -12.47 -37.25
CA GLN A 611 10.91 -12.04 -38.63
C GLN A 611 9.59 -11.99 -39.42
N ALA A 612 8.72 -12.98 -39.23
CA ALA A 612 7.39 -13.00 -39.84
C ALA A 612 6.54 -11.80 -39.37
N ARG A 613 6.55 -11.50 -38.07
CA ARG A 613 5.82 -10.35 -37.51
C ARG A 613 6.33 -9.01 -38.02
N LEU A 614 7.65 -8.83 -38.10
CA LEU A 614 8.22 -7.62 -38.67
C LEU A 614 7.85 -7.45 -40.15
N LYS A 615 7.87 -8.52 -40.94
CA LYS A 615 7.40 -8.47 -42.34
C LYS A 615 5.94 -8.04 -42.45
N GLU A 616 5.08 -8.42 -41.51
CA GLU A 616 3.69 -7.93 -41.48
C GLU A 616 3.59 -6.44 -41.15
N LEU A 617 4.36 -5.98 -40.16
CA LEU A 617 4.32 -4.58 -39.70
C LEU A 617 4.82 -3.60 -40.77
N PHE A 618 5.79 -4.01 -41.60
CA PHE A 618 6.41 -3.18 -42.62
C PHE A 618 5.98 -3.51 -44.06
N LYS A 619 4.94 -4.35 -44.24
CA LYS A 619 4.46 -4.83 -45.55
C LYS A 619 3.91 -3.74 -46.48
N ASN A 620 3.64 -2.54 -45.97
CA ASN A 620 3.04 -1.42 -46.69
C ASN A 620 3.99 -0.23 -46.89
N ASP A 621 5.27 -0.36 -46.51
CA ASP A 621 6.28 0.72 -46.61
C ASP A 621 7.29 0.53 -47.77
N ASP A 622 7.15 -0.51 -48.58
CA ASP A 622 7.94 -0.76 -49.80
C ASP A 622 7.20 -0.36 -51.09
#